data_AF-A0A133ZJ58-F1
#
_entry.id   AF-A0A133ZJ58-F1
#
_cell.length_a   1.000
_cell.length_b   1.000
_cell.length_c   1.000
_cell.angle_alpha   90.00
_cell.angle_beta   90.00
_cell.angle_gamma   90.00
#
_symmetry.space_group_name_H-M   'P 1'
#
loop_
_entity.id
_entity.type
_entity.pdbx_description
1 polymer ?
#
loop_
_entity_poly.entity_id
_entity_poly.type
_entity_poly.pdbx_seq_one_letter_code
_entity_poly.pdbx_strand_id
1 'polypeptide(L)'
;MYEFSALKILHEDMKVKNEERAIFPFTYNSKDFSCIFLTDIKPMRLYLSTLGKNPIVFEIEIDEKYCAKTYIEDYKELILYLEIKYDPNHTFKPIDLFEALNNKIPKKFQRKPNCSEVVSVASKRRRVEEADKIYFCGWRNNPTGYNVSEMNIEKTRIAFGDKIAAMCNLKNVSLCWTNISSDEYLKKINYLYSM
;
A
#
# COMPACT_ATOMS: atom_id res chain seq x y z
N MET A 1 -12.91 -7.46 -15.71
CA MET A 1 -12.59 -6.51 -14.60
C MET A 1 -13.61 -6.73 -13.50
N TYR A 2 -13.25 -6.45 -12.26
CA TYR A 2 -14.13 -6.55 -11.10
C TYR A 2 -14.26 -5.19 -10.44
N GLU A 3 -15.48 -4.75 -10.14
CA GLU A 3 -15.74 -3.46 -9.47
C GLU A 3 -15.82 -3.65 -7.95
N PHE A 4 -14.96 -2.94 -7.22
CA PHE A 4 -14.99 -2.87 -5.76
C PHE A 4 -15.90 -1.75 -5.27
N SER A 5 -17.21 -1.95 -5.35
CA SER A 5 -18.21 -0.98 -4.90
C SER A 5 -18.04 -0.58 -3.43
N ALA A 6 -17.53 -1.47 -2.56
CA ALA A 6 -17.28 -1.16 -1.16
C ALA A 6 -16.04 -0.26 -0.95
N LEU A 7 -15.01 -0.35 -1.82
CA LEU A 7 -13.89 0.61 -1.77
C LEU A 7 -14.37 2.03 -2.09
N LYS A 8 -15.32 2.18 -3.02
CA LYS A 8 -15.93 3.47 -3.31
C LYS A 8 -16.62 4.05 -2.07
N ILE A 9 -17.43 3.26 -1.39
CA ILE A 9 -18.11 3.69 -0.15
C ILE A 9 -17.10 4.06 0.93
N LEU A 10 -16.08 3.22 1.16
CA LEU A 10 -15.02 3.50 2.12
C LEU A 10 -14.28 4.79 1.78
N HIS A 11 -13.92 4.99 0.50
CA HIS A 11 -13.19 6.19 0.07
C HIS A 11 -14.01 7.47 0.25
N GLU A 12 -15.32 7.45 0.01
CA GLU A 12 -16.18 8.62 0.30
C GLU A 12 -16.19 8.95 1.81
N ASP A 13 -16.27 7.95 2.69
CA ASP A 13 -16.17 8.18 4.14
C ASP A 13 -14.76 8.64 4.58
N MET A 14 -13.70 8.16 3.91
CA MET A 14 -12.32 8.64 4.11
C MET A 14 -12.19 10.13 3.73
N LYS A 15 -12.77 10.57 2.60
CA LYS A 15 -12.76 11.98 2.18
C LYS A 15 -13.44 12.89 3.19
N VAL A 16 -14.60 12.47 3.74
CA VAL A 16 -15.30 13.22 4.80
C VAL A 16 -14.41 13.42 6.03
N LYS A 17 -13.51 12.47 6.30
CA LYS A 17 -12.55 12.52 7.42
C LYS A 17 -11.18 13.10 7.05
N ASN A 18 -11.03 13.59 5.82
CA ASN A 18 -9.76 14.09 5.28
C ASN A 18 -8.61 13.07 5.37
N GLU A 19 -8.91 11.81 5.04
CA GLU A 19 -7.95 10.71 5.00
C GLU A 19 -7.84 10.12 3.60
N GLU A 20 -6.62 9.70 3.23
CA GLU A 20 -6.30 9.15 1.91
C GLU A 20 -5.83 7.68 1.98
N ARG A 21 -5.67 7.15 3.19
CA ARG A 21 -5.14 5.81 3.42
C ARG A 21 -5.93 5.13 4.52
N ALA A 22 -6.34 3.89 4.30
CA ALA A 22 -7.07 3.10 5.28
C ALA A 22 -6.42 1.74 5.49
N ILE A 23 -6.50 1.22 6.71
CA ILE A 23 -6.14 -0.15 7.04
C ILE A 23 -7.32 -0.86 7.70
N PHE A 24 -7.58 -2.09 7.29
CA PHE A 24 -8.67 -2.90 7.81
C PHE A 24 -8.36 -4.41 7.70
N PRO A 25 -8.90 -5.24 8.60
CA PRO A 25 -8.72 -6.68 8.53
C PRO A 25 -9.64 -7.31 7.47
N PHE A 26 -9.22 -8.45 6.94
CA PHE A 26 -10.04 -9.30 6.08
C PHE A 26 -9.73 -10.77 6.35
N THR A 27 -10.75 -11.62 6.37
CA THR A 27 -10.58 -13.06 6.57
C THR A 27 -11.22 -13.81 5.41
N TYR A 28 -10.50 -14.76 4.83
CA TYR A 28 -10.99 -15.68 3.80
C TYR A 28 -10.50 -17.09 4.09
N ASN A 29 -11.40 -18.07 4.06
CA ASN A 29 -11.08 -19.47 4.36
C ASN A 29 -10.29 -19.67 5.67
N SER A 30 -10.70 -18.99 6.75
CA SER A 30 -10.01 -18.98 8.06
C SER A 30 -8.56 -18.45 8.02
N LYS A 31 -8.17 -17.77 6.95
CA LYS A 31 -6.88 -17.08 6.82
C LYS A 31 -7.08 -15.57 6.91
N ASP A 32 -6.31 -14.94 7.78
CA ASP A 32 -6.41 -13.50 8.03
C ASP A 32 -5.42 -12.71 7.16
N PHE A 33 -5.87 -11.52 6.79
CA PHE A 33 -5.13 -10.51 6.07
C PHE A 33 -5.25 -9.16 6.76
N SER A 34 -4.18 -8.38 6.73
CA SER A 34 -4.20 -6.95 6.96
C SER A 34 -4.22 -6.24 5.60
N CYS A 35 -5.30 -5.52 5.32
CA CYS A 35 -5.50 -4.83 4.05
C CYS A 35 -5.15 -3.35 4.17
N ILE A 36 -4.31 -2.83 3.27
CA ILE A 36 -3.97 -1.41 3.19
C ILE A 36 -4.48 -0.85 1.86
N PHE A 37 -5.36 0.15 1.93
CA PHE A 37 -5.88 0.86 0.77
C PHE A 37 -5.28 2.27 0.70
N LEU A 38 -4.63 2.58 -0.41
CA LEU A 38 -3.97 3.86 -0.68
C LEU A 38 -4.64 4.56 -1.88
N THR A 39 -5.14 5.79 -1.67
CA THR A 39 -5.84 6.56 -2.72
C THR A 39 -5.07 7.78 -3.22
N ASP A 40 -4.00 8.15 -2.50
CA ASP A 40 -3.04 9.23 -2.80
C ASP A 40 -1.93 8.84 -3.79
N ILE A 41 -2.04 7.65 -4.39
CA ILE A 41 -1.19 7.17 -5.48
C ILE A 41 -2.03 6.68 -6.65
N LYS A 42 -1.53 6.87 -7.88
CA LYS A 42 -2.19 6.44 -9.12
C LYS A 42 -1.42 5.33 -9.86
N PRO A 43 -2.08 4.23 -10.28
CA PRO A 43 -3.43 3.81 -9.86
C PRO A 43 -3.50 3.60 -8.33
N MET A 44 -4.72 3.63 -7.77
CA MET A 44 -4.90 3.33 -6.35
C MET A 44 -4.41 1.91 -6.05
N ARG A 45 -4.00 1.65 -4.80
CA ARG A 45 -3.44 0.37 -4.41
C ARG A 45 -4.21 -0.24 -3.27
N LEU A 46 -4.51 -1.51 -3.40
CA LEU A 46 -5.00 -2.35 -2.32
C LEU A 46 -3.99 -3.47 -2.08
N TYR A 47 -3.32 -3.45 -0.94
CA TYR A 47 -2.42 -4.51 -0.51
C TYR A 47 -3.15 -5.44 0.44
N LEU A 48 -2.98 -6.75 0.27
CA LEU A 48 -3.39 -7.77 1.21
C LEU A 48 -2.12 -8.43 1.75
N SER A 49 -1.81 -8.17 3.02
CA SER A 49 -0.67 -8.78 3.69
C SER A 49 -1.15 -9.91 4.59
N THR A 50 -0.54 -11.09 4.51
CA THR A 50 -0.73 -12.12 5.53
C THR A 50 -0.19 -11.64 6.89
N LEU A 51 -0.59 -12.29 7.97
CA LEU A 51 -0.06 -12.00 9.31
C LEU A 51 1.21 -12.81 9.59
N GLY A 52 2.03 -12.35 10.54
CA GLY A 52 3.22 -13.07 11.03
C GLY A 52 4.55 -12.41 10.64
N LYS A 53 5.67 -13.10 10.94
CA LYS A 53 7.03 -12.54 10.82
C LYS A 53 7.48 -12.34 9.38
N ASN A 54 7.07 -13.22 8.47
CA ASN A 54 7.42 -13.17 7.05
C ASN A 54 6.15 -13.10 6.21
N PRO A 55 5.47 -11.94 6.17
CA PRO A 55 4.19 -11.88 5.51
C PRO A 55 4.36 -11.94 3.99
N ILE A 56 3.44 -12.66 3.34
CA ILE A 56 3.24 -12.64 1.89
C ILE A 56 2.33 -11.45 1.60
N VAL A 57 2.65 -10.67 0.57
CA VAL A 57 1.89 -9.49 0.19
C VAL A 57 1.37 -9.66 -1.22
N PHE A 58 0.07 -9.50 -1.39
CA PHE A 58 -0.58 -9.42 -2.69
C PHE A 58 -0.95 -7.97 -2.98
N GLU A 59 -0.61 -7.49 -4.17
CA GLU A 59 -0.96 -6.13 -4.62
C GLU A 59 -2.07 -6.20 -5.67
N ILE A 60 -3.11 -5.39 -5.48
CA ILE A 60 -4.19 -5.19 -6.43
C ILE A 60 -4.19 -3.72 -6.85
N GLU A 61 -4.03 -3.49 -8.15
CA GLU A 61 -4.21 -2.17 -8.73
C GLU A 61 -5.70 -1.85 -8.91
N ILE A 62 -6.13 -0.72 -8.37
CA ILE A 62 -7.51 -0.23 -8.45
C ILE A 62 -7.50 1.06 -9.28
N ASP A 63 -8.26 1.08 -10.37
CA ASP A 63 -8.40 2.28 -11.19
C ASP A 63 -9.36 3.31 -10.56
N GLU A 64 -9.50 4.47 -11.19
CA GLU A 64 -10.37 5.57 -10.72
C GLU A 64 -11.87 5.22 -10.69
N LYS A 65 -12.29 4.17 -11.40
CA LYS A 65 -13.65 3.63 -11.40
C LYS A 65 -13.81 2.50 -10.37
N TYR A 66 -12.82 2.30 -9.50
CA TYR A 66 -12.77 1.23 -8.51
C TYR A 66 -12.77 -0.17 -9.14
N CYS A 67 -12.28 -0.29 -10.38
CA CYS A 67 -12.13 -1.56 -11.06
C CYS A 67 -10.73 -2.13 -10.87
N ALA A 68 -10.65 -3.45 -10.72
CA ALA A 68 -9.42 -4.22 -10.76
C ALA A 68 -9.44 -5.21 -11.93
N LYS A 69 -8.24 -5.55 -12.42
CA LYS A 69 -8.09 -6.71 -13.31
C LYS A 69 -8.32 -7.99 -12.50
N THR A 70 -9.05 -8.95 -13.07
CA THR A 70 -9.42 -10.22 -12.41
C THR A 70 -8.27 -11.24 -12.50
N TYR A 71 -7.06 -10.83 -12.16
CA TYR A 71 -5.89 -11.69 -12.01
C TYR A 71 -5.08 -11.24 -10.79
N ILE A 72 -4.30 -12.16 -10.24
CA ILE A 72 -3.32 -11.90 -9.18
C ILE A 72 -2.01 -12.51 -9.67
N GLU A 73 -0.93 -11.73 -9.69
CA GLU A 73 0.38 -12.18 -10.22
C GLU A 73 0.88 -13.43 -9.51
N ASP A 74 0.80 -13.45 -8.17
CA ASP A 74 1.26 -14.56 -7.32
C ASP A 74 0.13 -15.53 -6.97
N TYR A 75 -0.74 -15.82 -7.94
CA TYR A 75 -1.91 -16.69 -7.75
C TYR A 75 -1.57 -18.04 -7.08
N LYS A 76 -0.43 -18.65 -7.43
CA LYS A 76 0.00 -19.92 -6.83
C LYS A 76 0.31 -19.79 -5.33
N GLU A 77 0.97 -18.70 -4.93
CA GLU A 77 1.24 -18.42 -3.52
C GLU A 77 -0.04 -18.16 -2.73
N LEU A 78 -0.99 -17.45 -3.35
CA LEU A 78 -2.32 -17.23 -2.78
C LEU A 78 -3.06 -18.56 -2.55
N ILE A 79 -3.11 -19.43 -3.56
CA ILE A 79 -3.75 -20.75 -3.44
C ILE A 79 -3.12 -21.58 -2.33
N LEU A 80 -1.79 -21.59 -2.26
CA LEU A 80 -1.05 -22.30 -1.22
C LEU A 80 -1.37 -21.74 0.18
N TYR A 81 -1.34 -20.41 0.34
CA TYR A 81 -1.65 -19.75 1.61
C TYR A 81 -3.09 -20.01 2.06
N LEU A 82 -4.04 -19.92 1.13
CA LEU A 82 -5.46 -20.15 1.38
C LEU A 82 -5.80 -21.64 1.58
N GLU A 83 -4.85 -22.55 1.37
CA GLU A 83 -5.07 -24.01 1.46
C GLU A 83 -6.26 -24.48 0.61
N ILE A 84 -6.46 -23.86 -0.56
CA ILE A 84 -7.56 -24.22 -1.46
C ILE A 84 -7.33 -25.64 -1.97
N LYS A 85 -8.27 -26.52 -1.65
CA LYS A 85 -8.29 -27.90 -2.14
C LYS A 85 -9.03 -27.96 -3.48
N TYR A 86 -8.69 -28.98 -4.27
CA TYR A 86 -9.43 -29.28 -5.48
C TYR A 86 -10.90 -29.58 -5.13
N ASP A 87 -11.82 -28.87 -5.79
CA ASP A 87 -13.25 -29.13 -5.74
C ASP A 87 -13.73 -29.37 -7.19
N PRO A 88 -14.29 -30.56 -7.50
CA PRO A 88 -14.79 -30.86 -8.84
C PRO A 88 -15.98 -29.97 -9.25
N ASN A 89 -16.68 -29.35 -8.30
CA ASN A 89 -17.86 -28.52 -8.56
C ASN A 89 -17.52 -27.03 -8.73
N HIS A 90 -16.37 -26.59 -8.24
CA HIS A 90 -15.95 -25.19 -8.33
C HIS A 90 -14.43 -25.05 -8.38
N THR A 91 -13.92 -24.42 -9.43
CA THR A 91 -12.51 -24.03 -9.48
C THR A 91 -12.36 -22.62 -8.94
N PHE A 92 -11.60 -22.47 -7.86
CA PHE A 92 -11.30 -21.15 -7.30
C PHE A 92 -10.70 -20.24 -8.38
N LYS A 93 -11.15 -18.99 -8.38
CA LYS A 93 -10.67 -17.92 -9.25
C LYS A 93 -10.44 -16.66 -8.40
N PRO A 94 -9.55 -15.75 -8.83
CA PRO A 94 -9.34 -14.47 -8.13
C PRO A 94 -10.64 -13.68 -7.85
N ILE A 95 -11.64 -13.81 -8.72
CA ILE A 95 -12.95 -13.18 -8.52
C ILE A 95 -13.66 -13.65 -7.24
N ASP A 96 -13.49 -14.90 -6.82
CA ASP A 96 -14.10 -15.43 -5.59
C ASP A 96 -13.55 -14.71 -4.35
N LEU A 97 -12.23 -14.44 -4.35
CA LEU A 97 -11.59 -13.64 -3.31
C LEU A 97 -12.07 -12.20 -3.37
N PHE A 98 -12.17 -11.62 -4.56
CA PHE A 98 -12.57 -10.22 -4.74
C PHE A 98 -14.02 -9.98 -4.29
N GLU A 99 -14.92 -10.90 -4.58
CA GLU A 99 -16.30 -10.88 -4.09
C GLU A 99 -16.37 -10.95 -2.58
N ALA A 100 -15.65 -11.91 -1.97
CA ALA A 100 -15.60 -12.02 -0.52
C ALA A 100 -14.99 -10.77 0.13
N LEU A 101 -13.91 -10.23 -0.45
CA LEU A 101 -13.24 -9.02 0.01
C LEU A 101 -14.19 -7.82 -0.09
N ASN A 102 -14.82 -7.59 -1.24
CA ASN A 102 -15.75 -6.47 -1.44
C ASN A 102 -16.91 -6.51 -0.45
N ASN A 103 -17.42 -7.69 -0.11
CA ASN A 103 -18.48 -7.86 0.89
C ASN A 103 -18.02 -7.59 2.34
N LYS A 104 -16.72 -7.63 2.62
CA LYS A 104 -16.14 -7.47 3.96
C LYS A 104 -15.42 -6.15 4.18
N ILE A 105 -15.11 -5.39 3.13
CA ILE A 105 -14.53 -4.06 3.23
C ILE A 105 -15.44 -3.18 4.12
N PRO A 106 -14.89 -2.52 5.15
CA PRO A 106 -15.67 -1.67 6.02
C PRO A 106 -16.21 -0.47 5.25
N LYS A 107 -17.49 -0.15 5.44
CA LYS A 107 -18.12 1.04 4.83
C LYS A 107 -17.73 2.36 5.52
N LYS A 108 -17.07 2.28 6.67
CA LYS A 108 -16.58 3.42 7.45
C LYS A 108 -15.09 3.26 7.68
N PHE A 109 -14.35 4.33 7.47
CA PHE A 109 -12.95 4.45 7.84
C PHE A 109 -12.77 4.13 9.33
N GLN A 110 -11.86 3.21 9.59
CA GLN A 110 -11.51 2.71 10.92
C GLN A 110 -10.24 3.38 11.44
N ARG A 111 -9.14 3.27 10.67
CA ARG A 111 -7.81 3.75 11.07
C ARG A 111 -6.95 4.05 9.84
N LYS A 112 -6.05 5.03 9.99
CA LYS A 112 -4.95 5.31 9.07
C LYS A 112 -3.76 4.39 9.37
N PRO A 113 -3.14 3.75 8.37
CA PRO A 113 -1.87 3.04 8.59
C PRO A 113 -0.74 4.05 8.89
N ASN A 114 0.20 3.65 9.74
CA ASN A 114 1.44 4.38 9.96
C ASN A 114 2.36 4.27 8.74
N CYS A 115 3.30 5.21 8.60
CA CYS A 115 4.25 5.24 7.48
C CYS A 115 5.01 3.91 7.35
N SER A 116 5.60 3.44 8.45
CA SER A 116 6.33 2.18 8.52
C SER A 116 5.48 0.96 8.17
N GLU A 117 4.19 0.93 8.55
CA GLU A 117 3.26 -0.15 8.14
C GLU A 117 3.13 -0.20 6.61
N VAL A 118 2.91 0.95 5.96
CA VAL A 118 2.77 1.02 4.50
C VAL A 118 4.08 0.64 3.80
N VAL A 119 5.21 1.20 4.24
CA VAL A 119 6.52 0.94 3.62
C VAL A 119 6.90 -0.53 3.77
N SER A 120 6.66 -1.15 4.94
CA SER A 120 6.97 -2.56 5.18
C SER A 120 6.19 -3.53 4.29
N VAL A 121 4.95 -3.18 3.94
CA VAL A 121 4.08 -3.99 3.07
C VAL A 121 4.41 -3.75 1.60
N ALA A 122 4.42 -2.49 1.16
CA ALA A 122 4.57 -2.16 -0.25
C ALA A 122 5.98 -2.43 -0.79
N SER A 123 7.03 -2.30 0.03
CA SER A 123 8.42 -2.60 -0.38
C SER A 123 8.66 -4.08 -0.74
N LYS A 124 7.76 -4.99 -0.35
CA LYS A 124 7.79 -6.40 -0.78
C LYS A 124 7.35 -6.60 -2.23
N ARG A 125 6.66 -5.63 -2.81
CA ARG A 125 6.16 -5.66 -4.21
C ARG A 125 6.81 -4.62 -5.10
N ARG A 126 7.41 -3.60 -4.51
CA ARG A 126 7.99 -2.47 -5.22
C ARG A 126 9.48 -2.37 -4.95
N ARG A 127 10.25 -2.11 -6.00
CA ARG A 127 11.70 -1.89 -5.89
C ARG A 127 11.98 -0.52 -5.31
N VAL A 128 12.40 -0.49 -4.05
CA VAL A 128 12.70 0.74 -3.29
C VAL A 128 14.11 0.73 -2.74
N GLU A 129 14.64 1.91 -2.42
CA GLU A 129 15.95 2.08 -1.79
C GLU A 129 15.92 1.57 -0.34
N GLU A 130 16.93 0.79 0.06
CA GLU A 130 17.12 0.33 1.44
C GLU A 130 15.81 -0.17 2.07
N ALA A 131 15.22 -1.21 1.47
CA ALA A 131 13.86 -1.69 1.78
C ALA A 131 13.66 -2.06 3.27
N ASP A 132 14.74 -2.41 3.97
CA ASP A 132 14.78 -2.70 5.41
C ASP A 132 14.65 -1.45 6.30
N LYS A 133 14.95 -0.26 5.77
CA LYS A 133 14.82 1.02 6.49
C LYS A 133 13.44 1.61 6.30
N ILE A 134 12.51 1.32 7.20
CA ILE A 134 11.09 1.69 7.05
C ILE A 134 10.68 2.96 7.79
N TYR A 135 11.55 3.54 8.60
CA TYR A 135 11.26 4.72 9.40
C TYR A 135 11.82 5.98 8.74
N PHE A 136 10.98 6.98 8.51
CA PHE A 136 11.40 8.26 7.94
C PHE A 136 12.09 9.12 9.01
N CYS A 137 13.32 9.59 8.77
CA CYS A 137 14.10 10.35 9.75
C CYS A 137 14.54 11.75 9.28
N GLY A 138 14.31 12.09 8.00
CA GLY A 138 14.58 13.44 7.50
C GLY A 138 14.82 13.52 6.00
N TRP A 139 15.65 14.46 5.60
CA TRP A 139 15.82 14.88 4.21
C TRP A 139 17.30 15.02 3.86
N ARG A 140 17.61 14.84 2.57
CA ARG A 140 18.91 15.14 1.99
C ARG A 140 18.71 15.97 0.73
N ASN A 141 19.19 17.21 0.75
CA ASN A 141 19.31 18.03 -0.45
C ASN A 141 20.44 17.44 -1.31
N ASN A 142 20.13 17.09 -2.56
CA ASN A 142 21.15 16.55 -3.45
C ASN A 142 22.02 17.70 -3.98
N PRO A 143 23.36 17.58 -3.88
CA PRO A 143 24.25 18.60 -4.43
C PRO A 143 24.23 18.58 -5.96
N THR A 144 24.73 19.65 -6.58
CA THR A 144 24.89 19.73 -8.03
C THR A 144 25.64 18.52 -8.58
N GLY A 145 25.11 17.92 -9.65
CA GLY A 145 25.65 16.69 -10.24
C GLY A 145 25.08 15.40 -9.67
N TYR A 146 24.23 15.47 -8.64
CA TYR A 146 23.52 14.33 -8.07
C TYR A 146 22.01 14.55 -8.16
N ASN A 147 21.26 13.48 -8.42
CA ASN A 147 19.81 13.51 -8.45
C ASN A 147 19.23 12.55 -7.42
N VAL A 148 18.03 12.87 -6.93
CA VAL A 148 17.20 11.90 -6.22
C VAL A 148 16.97 10.67 -7.10
N SER A 149 17.18 9.48 -6.53
CA SER A 149 17.07 8.23 -7.28
C SER A 149 15.59 7.84 -7.49
N GLU A 150 15.30 7.14 -8.58
CA GLU A 150 13.96 6.61 -8.85
C GLU A 150 13.47 5.70 -7.71
N MET A 151 14.38 4.93 -7.11
CA MET A 151 14.08 4.04 -5.98
C MET A 151 13.72 4.82 -4.70
N ASN A 152 14.33 5.99 -4.47
CA ASN A 152 13.95 6.89 -3.37
C ASN A 152 12.60 7.57 -3.65
N ILE A 153 12.35 7.97 -4.91
CA ILE A 153 11.06 8.52 -5.34
C ILE A 153 9.93 7.50 -5.17
N GLU A 154 10.12 6.24 -5.58
CA GLU A 154 9.08 5.21 -5.39
C GLU A 154 8.82 4.94 -3.90
N LYS A 155 9.86 4.92 -3.06
CA LYS A 155 9.69 4.79 -1.61
C LYS A 155 8.91 5.98 -1.03
N THR A 156 9.20 7.19 -1.51
CA THR A 156 8.50 8.41 -1.13
C THR A 156 7.04 8.38 -1.55
N ARG A 157 6.77 7.92 -2.78
CA ARG A 157 5.42 7.75 -3.33
C ARG A 157 4.61 6.77 -2.51
N ILE A 158 5.18 5.61 -2.18
CA ILE A 158 4.58 4.61 -1.29
C ILE A 158 4.27 5.22 0.09
N ALA A 159 5.22 5.94 0.68
CA ALA A 159 5.10 6.44 2.04
C ALA A 159 4.18 7.65 2.20
N PHE A 160 4.18 8.57 1.23
CA PHE A 160 3.57 9.90 1.37
C PHE A 160 2.78 10.38 0.14
N GLY A 161 2.60 9.53 -0.87
CA GLY A 161 1.73 9.79 -2.02
C GLY A 161 2.43 10.47 -3.20
N ASP A 162 1.71 10.53 -4.33
CA ASP A 162 2.22 11.07 -5.59
C ASP A 162 2.64 12.54 -5.46
N LYS A 163 1.89 13.34 -4.67
CA LYS A 163 2.15 14.77 -4.50
C LYS A 163 3.51 15.03 -3.85
N ILE A 164 3.84 14.31 -2.78
CA ILE A 164 5.13 14.47 -2.09
C ILE A 164 6.26 13.94 -2.95
N ALA A 165 6.08 12.80 -3.62
CA ALA A 165 7.07 12.26 -4.55
C ALA A 165 7.40 13.22 -5.70
N ALA A 166 6.37 13.82 -6.31
CA ALA A 166 6.55 14.82 -7.37
C ALA A 166 7.32 16.06 -6.89
N MET A 167 7.04 16.54 -5.67
CA MET A 167 7.76 17.67 -5.09
C MET A 167 9.21 17.34 -4.77
N CYS A 168 9.49 16.12 -4.29
CA CYS A 168 10.86 15.65 -4.04
C CYS A 168 11.68 15.59 -5.34
N ASN A 169 11.07 15.09 -6.41
CA ASN A 169 11.68 15.06 -7.73
C ASN A 169 11.98 16.47 -8.24
N LEU A 170 11.01 17.39 -8.14
CA LEU A 170 11.15 18.78 -8.60
C LEU A 170 12.24 19.53 -7.84
N LYS A 171 12.30 19.36 -6.52
CA LYS A 171 13.28 20.04 -5.64
C LYS A 171 14.62 19.32 -5.55
N ASN A 172 14.75 18.17 -6.19
CA ASN A 172 15.92 17.30 -6.09
C ASN A 172 16.29 16.93 -4.64
N VAL A 173 15.29 16.56 -3.83
CA VAL A 173 15.46 16.20 -2.42
C VAL A 173 15.17 14.71 -2.23
N SER A 174 16.04 14.02 -1.50
CA SER A 174 15.82 12.63 -1.09
C SER A 174 15.26 12.55 0.33
N LEU A 175 14.37 11.60 0.57
CA LEU A 175 13.98 11.24 1.94
C LEU A 175 15.05 10.33 2.54
N CYS A 176 15.37 10.58 3.80
CA CYS A 176 16.26 9.74 4.60
C CYS A 176 15.45 8.75 5.42
N TRP A 177 15.93 7.51 5.44
CA TRP A 177 15.29 6.38 6.09
C TRP A 177 16.23 5.71 7.09
N THR A 178 15.66 5.09 8.11
CA THR A 178 16.39 4.32 9.13
C THR A 178 15.62 3.04 9.47
N ASN A 179 16.33 2.06 10.00
CA ASN A 179 15.77 0.83 10.57
C ASN A 179 15.57 0.94 12.10
N ILE A 180 15.87 2.09 12.69
CA ILE A 180 15.74 2.37 14.12
C ILE A 180 14.43 3.14 14.36
N SER A 181 13.47 2.53 15.06
CA SER A 181 12.14 3.13 15.28
C SER A 181 12.17 4.43 16.08
N SER A 182 13.09 4.57 17.04
CA SER A 182 13.23 5.78 17.86
C SER A 182 13.71 7.01 17.08
N ASP A 183 14.27 6.79 15.89
CA ASP A 183 14.76 7.86 15.02
C ASP A 183 13.69 8.35 14.04
N GLU A 184 12.49 7.73 14.04
CA GLU A 184 11.38 8.15 13.21
C GLU A 184 10.94 9.58 13.58
N TYR A 185 10.84 10.45 12.57
CA TYR A 185 10.40 11.82 12.79
C TYR A 185 9.48 12.35 11.68
N LEU A 186 8.23 11.86 11.69
CA LEU A 186 7.21 12.19 10.70
C LEU A 186 6.91 13.70 10.58
N LYS A 187 7.03 14.50 11.64
CA LYS A 187 6.75 15.94 11.57
C LYS A 187 7.69 16.69 10.61
N LYS A 188 8.88 16.14 10.33
CA LYS A 188 9.81 16.71 9.33
C LYS A 188 9.21 16.70 7.93
N ILE A 189 8.16 15.92 7.65
CA ILE A 189 7.53 15.90 6.33
C ILE A 189 7.08 17.31 5.88
N ASN A 190 6.66 18.14 6.84
CA ASN A 190 6.19 19.50 6.58
C ASN A 190 7.30 20.45 6.14
N TYR A 191 8.57 20.13 6.38
CA TYR A 191 9.70 20.98 6.00
C TYR A 191 9.92 21.02 4.49
N LEU A 192 9.38 20.06 3.74
CA LEU A 192 9.48 20.06 2.27
C LEU A 192 8.81 21.29 1.64
N TYR A 193 7.78 21.85 2.29
CA TYR A 193 7.12 23.06 1.81
C TYR A 193 7.95 24.34 2.03
N SER A 194 8.89 24.31 2.99
CA SER A 194 9.77 25.44 3.32
C SER A 194 11.18 25.34 2.73
N MET A 195 11.54 24.19 2.13
CA MET A 195 12.80 24.00 1.39
C MET A 195 12.75 24.67 0.02
#